data_AF-A0A0D2WT77-F1
#
_entry.id   AF-A0A0D2WT77-F1
#
_cell.length_a   1.000
_cell.length_b   1.000
_cell.length_c   1.000
_cell.angle_alpha   90.00
_cell.angle_beta   90.00
_cell.angle_gamma   90.00
#
_symmetry.space_group_name_H-M   'P 1'
#
loop_
_entity.id
_entity.type
_entity.pdbx_description
1 polymer ?
#
loop_
_entity_poly.entity_id
_entity_poly.type
_entity_poly.pdbx_seq_one_letter_code
_entity_poly.pdbx_strand_id
1 'polypeptide(L)'
;MSETVDELRSQLAEAQHNLEEFQQDSRELEAELEREIEIAQKRSSELEVKLRRAELESEQLRDRLAKAQQESVASQRTIDQLKQVQSEQAQRIRELEQANDDIQRSERATSALLADVEVKFNQAVERIGMLEAEMEEQDAMRQEAQRHRDEIRDLKLDIDVLKQHRAGDTSAGSNHPQTTASHHSSSVVDSQLALVESLLERVTNIQAQVQSCSTAVAHVVGAGSRSLISDASAAGSSLPEESF
;
A
#
# COMPACT_ATOMS: atom_id res chain seq x y z
N MET A 1 74.23 134.77 8.55
CA MET A 1 73.30 134.49 9.66
C MET A 1 71.84 134.41 9.18
N SER A 2 71.37 135.24 8.22
CA SER A 2 70.02 135.10 7.64
C SER A 2 69.88 133.86 6.75
N GLU A 3 70.74 133.69 5.75
CA GLU A 3 70.67 132.56 4.79
C GLU A 3 70.74 131.20 5.47
N THR A 4 71.62 131.04 6.46
CA THR A 4 71.75 129.81 7.25
C THR A 4 70.51 129.47 8.07
N VAL A 5 69.72 130.47 8.48
CA VAL A 5 68.46 130.27 9.21
C VAL A 5 67.34 129.89 8.26
N ASP A 6 67.32 130.45 7.05
CA ASP A 6 66.34 130.12 6.02
C ASP A 6 66.56 128.72 5.41
N GLU A 7 67.82 128.30 5.23
CA GLU A 7 68.16 126.93 4.83
C GLU A 7 67.74 125.89 5.89
N LEU A 8 68.00 126.14 7.17
CA LEU A 8 67.57 125.27 8.26
C LEU A 8 66.03 125.21 8.38
N ARG A 9 65.34 126.32 8.09
CA ARG A 9 63.86 126.34 8.02
C ARG A 9 63.34 125.52 6.83
N SER A 10 63.99 125.62 5.68
CA SER A 10 63.65 124.81 4.50
C SER A 10 63.85 123.32 4.77
N GLN A 11 64.98 122.94 5.37
CA GLN A 11 65.26 121.55 5.74
C GLN A 11 64.28 121.02 6.81
N LEU A 12 63.90 121.86 7.79
CA LEU A 12 62.88 121.51 8.77
C LEU A 12 61.53 121.26 8.08
N ALA A 13 61.12 122.14 7.16
CA ALA A 13 59.86 122.01 6.42
C ALA A 13 59.83 120.77 5.53
N GLU A 14 60.93 120.48 4.83
CA GLU A 14 61.08 119.28 4.01
C GLU A 14 61.08 118.00 4.87
N ALA A 15 61.78 117.99 6.01
CA ALA A 15 61.74 116.87 6.94
C ALA A 15 60.35 116.67 7.58
N GLN A 16 59.61 117.75 7.85
CA GLN A 16 58.22 117.70 8.32
C GLN A 16 57.30 117.10 7.24
N HIS A 17 57.44 117.54 6.00
CA HIS A 17 56.67 117.02 4.88
C HIS A 17 56.95 115.52 4.63
N ASN A 18 58.21 115.12 4.60
CA ASN A 18 58.60 113.71 4.44
C ASN A 18 58.09 112.83 5.60
N LEU A 19 58.04 113.37 6.82
CA LEU A 19 57.48 112.66 7.96
C LEU A 19 55.96 112.49 7.81
N GLU A 20 55.24 113.50 7.31
CA GLU A 20 53.81 113.42 7.03
C GLU A 20 53.51 112.38 5.94
N GLU A 21 54.26 112.37 4.84
CA GLU A 21 54.16 111.36 3.79
C GLU A 21 54.42 109.95 4.34
N PHE A 22 55.50 109.75 5.09
CA PHE A 22 55.81 108.44 5.70
C PHE A 22 54.71 107.98 6.68
N GLN A 23 54.14 108.90 7.46
CA GLN A 23 53.03 108.59 8.35
C GLN A 23 51.76 108.21 7.57
N GLN A 24 51.52 108.86 6.43
CA GLN A 24 50.40 108.52 5.57
C GLN A 24 50.59 107.16 4.89
N ASP A 25 51.75 106.92 4.29
CA ASP A 25 52.10 105.64 3.66
C ASP A 25 52.03 104.47 4.67
N SER A 26 52.50 104.71 5.90
CA SER A 26 52.42 103.71 6.98
C SER A 26 50.96 103.38 7.33
N ARG A 27 50.08 104.39 7.41
CA ARG A 27 48.65 104.17 7.68
C ARG A 27 47.94 103.46 6.52
N GLU A 28 48.29 103.78 5.29
CA GLU A 28 47.72 103.12 4.10
C GLU A 28 48.14 101.64 4.05
N LEU A 29 49.42 101.35 4.30
CA LEU A 29 49.94 99.98 4.39
C LEU A 29 49.31 99.19 5.53
N GLU A 30 49.20 99.77 6.73
CA GLU A 30 48.51 99.15 7.87
C GLU A 30 47.06 98.79 7.49
N ALA A 31 46.34 99.71 6.85
CA ALA A 31 44.97 99.46 6.40
C ALA A 31 44.85 98.39 5.30
N GLU A 32 45.87 98.21 4.47
CA GLU A 32 45.91 97.12 3.48
C GLU A 32 46.18 95.77 4.16
N LEU A 33 47.16 95.71 5.07
CA LEU A 33 47.46 94.51 5.86
C LEU A 33 46.27 94.07 6.72
N GLU A 34 45.57 95.00 7.36
CA GLU A 34 44.34 94.70 8.12
C GLU A 34 43.26 94.07 7.23
N ARG A 35 43.06 94.59 6.01
CA ARG A 35 42.13 93.99 5.04
C ARG A 35 42.55 92.59 4.62
N GLU A 36 43.83 92.38 4.34
CA GLU A 36 44.33 91.04 3.97
C GLU A 36 44.15 90.04 5.10
N ILE A 37 44.43 90.45 6.35
CA ILE A 37 44.21 89.63 7.55
C ILE A 37 42.72 89.30 7.68
N GLU A 38 41.82 90.27 7.51
CA GLU A 38 40.38 90.04 7.61
C GLU A 38 39.88 89.05 6.53
N ILE A 39 40.34 89.19 5.29
CA ILE A 39 40.02 88.27 4.19
C ILE A 39 40.56 86.87 4.48
N ALA A 40 41.80 86.76 4.96
CA ALA A 40 42.42 85.49 5.31
C ALA A 40 41.67 84.79 6.46
N GLN A 41 41.29 85.54 7.51
CA GLN A 41 40.49 85.03 8.63
C GLN A 41 39.11 84.55 8.17
N LYS A 42 38.41 85.32 7.33
CA LYS A 42 37.13 84.91 6.72
C LYS A 42 37.29 83.62 5.92
N ARG A 43 38.31 83.54 5.08
CA ARG A 43 38.59 82.32 4.29
C ARG A 43 38.94 81.12 5.16
N SER A 44 39.71 81.31 6.23
CA SER A 44 40.01 80.24 7.20
C SER A 44 38.73 79.72 7.86
N SER A 45 37.89 80.62 8.34
CA SER A 45 36.60 80.28 8.96
C SER A 45 35.68 79.51 7.99
N GLU A 46 35.57 79.96 6.72
CA GLU A 46 34.79 79.26 5.71
C GLU A 46 35.33 77.85 5.41
N LEU A 47 36.65 77.70 5.33
CA LEU A 47 37.29 76.40 5.11
C LEU A 47 37.08 75.45 6.29
N GLU A 48 37.13 75.95 7.53
CA GLU A 48 36.83 75.16 8.72
C GLU A 48 35.38 74.65 8.73
N VAL A 49 34.41 75.49 8.34
CA VAL A 49 33.00 75.06 8.24
C VAL A 49 32.83 73.99 7.16
N LYS A 50 33.48 74.16 6.00
CA LYS A 50 33.46 73.16 4.93
C LYS A 50 34.11 71.85 5.36
N LEU A 51 35.22 71.91 6.08
CA LEU A 51 35.91 70.73 6.62
C LEU A 51 35.01 69.97 7.58
N ARG A 52 34.43 70.65 8.59
CA ARG A 52 33.51 70.03 9.55
C ARG A 52 32.30 69.40 8.87
N ARG A 53 31.76 70.05 7.84
CA ARG A 53 30.65 69.51 7.05
C ARG A 53 31.06 68.23 6.30
N ALA A 54 32.21 68.24 5.64
CA ALA A 54 32.73 67.09 4.92
C ALA A 54 33.05 65.93 5.87
N GLU A 55 33.57 66.21 7.07
CA GLU A 55 33.81 65.22 8.12
C GLU A 55 32.51 64.55 8.56
N LEU A 56 31.46 65.33 8.86
CA LEU A 56 30.14 64.82 9.22
C LEU A 56 29.54 63.96 8.10
N GLU A 57 29.60 64.42 6.86
CA GLU A 57 29.11 63.66 5.70
C GLU A 57 29.90 62.35 5.54
N SER A 58 31.21 62.37 5.77
CA SER A 58 32.07 61.19 5.74
C SER A 58 31.70 60.17 6.83
N GLU A 59 31.47 60.62 8.06
CA GLU A 59 31.02 59.77 9.17
C GLU A 59 29.64 59.14 8.86
N GLN A 60 28.68 59.94 8.39
CA GLN A 60 27.35 59.45 8.01
C GLN A 60 27.42 58.38 6.91
N LEU A 61 28.28 58.57 5.90
CA LEU A 61 28.46 57.59 4.83
C LEU A 61 29.11 56.30 5.35
N ARG A 62 30.08 56.39 6.27
CA ARG A 62 30.66 55.21 6.92
C ARG A 62 29.62 54.42 7.72
N ASP A 63 28.79 55.11 8.50
CA ASP A 63 27.73 54.46 9.29
C ASP A 63 26.69 53.78 8.40
N ARG A 64 26.28 54.43 7.30
CA ARG A 64 25.36 53.83 6.32
C ARG A 64 25.97 52.60 5.66
N LEU A 65 27.25 52.67 5.28
CA LEU A 65 27.96 51.54 4.68
C LEU A 65 28.04 50.36 5.66
N ALA A 66 28.38 50.61 6.92
CA ALA A 66 28.46 49.58 7.95
C ALA A 66 27.11 48.88 8.16
N LYS A 67 26.01 49.65 8.22
CA LYS A 67 24.65 49.11 8.31
C LYS A 67 24.28 48.26 7.09
N ALA A 68 24.52 48.78 5.89
CA ALA A 68 24.25 48.05 4.64
C ALA A 68 25.06 46.74 4.54
N GLN A 69 26.32 46.75 4.99
CA GLN A 69 27.15 45.55 5.06
C GLN A 69 26.59 44.53 6.07
N GLN A 70 26.14 44.99 7.25
CA GLN A 70 25.53 44.12 8.24
C GLN A 70 24.24 43.48 7.72
N GLU A 71 23.38 44.26 7.07
CA GLU A 71 22.16 43.77 6.43
C GLU A 71 22.47 42.77 5.30
N SER A 72 23.44 43.09 4.44
CA SER A 72 23.87 42.18 3.38
C SER A 72 24.38 40.84 3.91
N VAL A 73 25.17 40.85 4.99
CA VAL A 73 25.64 39.61 5.63
C VAL A 73 24.48 38.84 6.26
N ALA A 74 23.53 39.52 6.89
CA ALA A 74 22.33 38.89 7.44
C ALA A 74 21.48 38.24 6.34
N SER A 75 21.23 38.94 5.23
CA SER A 75 20.51 38.39 4.08
C SER A 75 21.25 37.22 3.42
N GLN A 76 22.58 37.26 3.36
CA GLN A 76 23.35 36.14 2.83
C GLN A 76 23.18 34.88 3.69
N ARG A 77 23.20 35.03 5.02
CA ARG A 77 22.96 33.91 5.94
C ARG A 77 21.56 33.31 5.76
N THR A 78 20.53 34.14 5.59
CA THR A 78 19.18 33.62 5.36
C THR A 78 19.05 32.90 4.02
N ILE A 79 19.72 33.39 2.97
CA ILE A 79 19.79 32.71 1.67
C ILE A 79 20.44 31.33 1.82
N ASP A 80 21.56 31.24 2.53
CA ASP A 80 22.27 29.97 2.71
C ASP A 80 21.45 28.96 3.54
N GLN A 81 20.75 29.44 4.58
CA GLN A 81 19.81 28.62 5.34
C GLN A 81 18.65 28.10 4.47
N LEU A 82 18.06 28.97 3.64
CA LEU A 82 16.98 28.57 2.74
C LEU A 82 17.44 27.52 1.72
N LYS A 83 18.65 27.65 1.18
CA LYS A 83 19.24 26.65 0.28
C LYS A 83 19.46 25.32 0.98
N GLN A 84 19.93 25.33 2.23
CA GLN A 84 20.09 24.12 3.03
C GLN A 84 18.74 23.43 3.24
N VAL A 85 17.73 24.16 3.71
CA VAL A 85 16.37 23.62 3.93
C VAL A 85 15.79 23.09 2.63
N GLN A 86 15.98 23.77 1.50
CA GLN A 86 15.54 23.29 0.19
C GLN A 86 16.19 21.96 -0.18
N SER A 87 17.50 21.81 0.06
CA SER A 87 18.23 20.56 -0.20
C SER A 87 17.73 19.42 0.68
N GLU A 88 17.51 19.69 1.97
CA GLU A 88 16.97 18.72 2.92
C GLU A 88 15.55 18.28 2.53
N GLN A 89 14.69 19.21 2.13
CA GLN A 89 13.35 18.91 1.63
C GLN A 89 13.37 18.06 0.36
N ALA A 90 14.25 18.38 -0.60
CA ALA A 90 14.40 17.60 -1.82
C ALA A 90 14.91 16.17 -1.53
N GLN A 91 15.80 16.00 -0.55
CA GLN A 91 16.17 14.67 -0.07
C GLN A 91 14.97 13.95 0.56
N ARG A 92 14.21 14.62 1.42
CA ARG A 92 13.06 14.02 2.09
C ARG A 92 11.96 13.59 1.13
N ILE A 93 11.72 14.36 0.07
CA ILE A 93 10.77 14.00 -0.99
C ILE A 93 11.21 12.69 -1.66
N ARG A 94 12.49 12.56 -2.04
CA ARG A 94 13.02 11.33 -2.65
C ARG A 94 12.90 10.12 -1.72
N GLU A 95 13.17 10.29 -0.43
CA GLU A 95 12.98 9.22 0.57
C GLU A 95 11.51 8.77 0.67
N LEU A 96 10.58 9.73 0.63
CA LEU A 96 9.14 9.43 0.65
C LEU A 96 8.66 8.77 -0.64
N GLU A 97 9.16 9.20 -1.79
CA GLU A 97 8.87 8.58 -3.09
C GLU A 97 9.36 7.13 -3.12
N GLN A 98 10.60 6.87 -2.67
CA GLN A 98 11.13 5.51 -2.57
C GLN A 98 10.30 4.64 -1.63
N ALA A 99 9.95 5.13 -0.44
CA ALA A 99 9.12 4.38 0.50
C ALA A 99 7.71 4.10 -0.08
N ASN A 100 7.15 5.04 -0.84
CA ASN A 100 5.87 4.84 -1.52
C ASN A 100 5.97 3.74 -2.59
N ASP A 101 7.02 3.77 -3.41
CA ASP A 101 7.27 2.72 -4.41
C ASP A 101 7.42 1.33 -3.76
N ASP A 102 8.13 1.24 -2.63
CA ASP A 102 8.28 -0.01 -1.88
C ASP A 102 6.94 -0.51 -1.32
N ILE A 103 6.10 0.40 -0.80
CA ILE A 103 4.74 0.07 -0.35
C ILE A 103 3.90 -0.45 -1.51
N GLN A 104 3.91 0.23 -2.67
CA GLN A 104 3.15 -0.21 -3.84
C GLN A 104 3.63 -1.58 -4.36
N ARG A 105 4.93 -1.86 -4.32
CA ARG A 105 5.46 -3.18 -4.67
C ARG A 105 4.96 -4.25 -3.71
N SER A 106 4.98 -3.98 -2.41
CA SER A 106 4.45 -4.88 -1.39
C SER A 106 2.95 -5.13 -1.59
N GLU A 107 2.17 -4.07 -1.86
CA GLU A 107 0.74 -4.18 -2.17
C GLU A 107 0.46 -5.05 -3.40
N ARG A 108 1.25 -4.88 -4.48
CA ARG A 108 1.10 -5.74 -5.66
C ARG A 108 1.43 -7.20 -5.35
N ALA A 109 2.48 -7.46 -4.55
CA ALA A 109 2.84 -8.81 -4.14
C ALA A 109 1.76 -9.45 -3.25
N THR A 110 1.24 -8.72 -2.27
CA THR A 110 0.17 -9.22 -1.38
C THR A 110 -1.14 -9.43 -2.13
N SER A 111 -1.49 -8.54 -3.07
CA SER A 111 -2.66 -8.70 -3.92
C SER A 111 -2.54 -9.93 -4.84
N ALA A 112 -1.36 -10.18 -5.42
CA ALA A 112 -1.12 -11.40 -6.21
C ALA A 112 -1.24 -12.66 -5.35
N LEU A 113 -0.65 -12.66 -4.15
CA LEU A 113 -0.77 -13.77 -3.20
C LEU A 113 -2.22 -14.01 -2.76
N LEU A 114 -3.00 -12.93 -2.56
CA LEU A 114 -4.42 -13.04 -2.23
C LEU A 114 -5.20 -13.71 -3.37
N ALA A 115 -4.98 -13.28 -4.61
CA ALA A 115 -5.62 -13.89 -5.78
C ALA A 115 -5.26 -15.38 -5.91
N ASP A 116 -4.00 -15.76 -5.67
CA ASP A 116 -3.56 -17.16 -5.68
C ASP A 116 -4.27 -17.99 -4.59
N VAL A 117 -4.45 -17.41 -3.40
CA VAL A 117 -5.19 -18.07 -2.31
C VAL A 117 -6.67 -18.21 -2.64
N GLU A 118 -7.29 -17.20 -3.23
CA GLU A 118 -8.69 -17.25 -3.68
C GLU A 118 -8.91 -18.37 -4.71
N VAL A 119 -8.01 -18.51 -5.69
CA VAL A 119 -8.09 -19.61 -6.68
C VAL A 119 -7.97 -20.97 -6.00
N LYS A 120 -6.98 -21.15 -5.12
CA LYS A 120 -6.81 -22.41 -4.37
C LYS A 120 -8.01 -22.73 -3.48
N PHE A 121 -8.59 -21.71 -2.86
CA PHE A 121 -9.78 -21.84 -2.04
C PHE A 121 -10.98 -22.30 -2.88
N ASN A 122 -11.22 -21.66 -4.04
CA ASN A 122 -12.29 -22.06 -4.95
C ASN A 122 -12.13 -23.49 -5.45
N GLN A 123 -10.91 -23.90 -5.82
CA GLN A 123 -10.62 -25.29 -6.20
C GLN A 123 -10.90 -26.28 -5.07
N ALA A 124 -10.56 -25.92 -3.82
CA ALA A 124 -10.86 -26.76 -2.67
C ALA A 124 -12.37 -26.88 -2.45
N VAL A 125 -13.13 -25.78 -2.59
CA VAL A 125 -14.59 -25.77 -2.51
C VAL A 125 -15.21 -26.64 -3.61
N GLU A 126 -14.76 -26.51 -4.87
CA GLU A 126 -15.22 -27.35 -5.98
C GLU A 126 -14.95 -28.83 -5.70
N ARG A 127 -13.76 -29.17 -5.20
CA ARG A 127 -13.42 -30.55 -4.84
C ARG A 127 -14.30 -31.09 -3.72
N ILE A 128 -14.59 -30.28 -2.71
CA ILE A 128 -15.50 -30.66 -1.62
C ILE A 128 -16.89 -30.93 -2.20
N GLY A 129 -17.42 -30.05 -3.05
CA GLY A 129 -18.73 -30.25 -3.69
C GLY A 129 -18.80 -31.52 -4.56
N MET A 130 -17.72 -31.85 -5.28
CA MET A 130 -17.63 -33.13 -6.02
C MET A 130 -17.69 -34.34 -5.08
N LEU A 131 -16.92 -34.30 -3.99
CA LEU A 131 -16.90 -35.38 -3.01
C LEU A 131 -18.25 -35.55 -2.29
N GLU A 132 -18.93 -34.44 -1.97
CA GLU A 132 -20.28 -34.46 -1.40
C GLU A 132 -21.26 -35.15 -2.36
N ALA A 133 -21.25 -34.80 -3.64
CA ALA A 133 -22.08 -35.45 -4.66
C ALA A 133 -21.76 -36.95 -4.82
N GLU A 134 -20.47 -37.33 -4.81
CA GLU A 134 -20.06 -38.75 -4.84
C GLU A 134 -20.57 -39.52 -3.61
N MET A 135 -20.55 -38.90 -2.42
CA MET A 135 -21.09 -39.53 -1.21
C MET A 135 -22.61 -39.68 -1.27
N GLU A 136 -23.33 -38.67 -1.78
CA GLU A 136 -24.78 -38.75 -2.00
C GLU A 136 -25.15 -39.87 -2.97
N GLU A 137 -24.42 -40.03 -4.07
CA GLU A 137 -24.62 -41.12 -5.03
C GLU A 137 -24.37 -42.50 -4.38
N GLN A 138 -23.30 -42.62 -3.60
CA GLN A 138 -23.03 -43.84 -2.84
C GLN A 138 -24.16 -44.17 -1.86
N ASP A 139 -24.68 -43.18 -1.14
CA ASP A 139 -25.76 -43.38 -0.19
C ASP A 139 -27.08 -43.74 -0.88
N ALA A 140 -27.38 -43.15 -2.04
CA ALA A 140 -28.50 -43.55 -2.89
C ALA A 140 -28.38 -45.02 -3.33
N MET A 141 -27.22 -45.42 -3.86
CA MET A 141 -26.97 -46.82 -4.23
C MET A 141 -27.06 -47.79 -3.04
N ARG A 142 -26.59 -47.37 -1.85
CA ARG A 142 -26.73 -48.17 -0.62
C ARG A 142 -28.19 -48.34 -0.22
N GLN A 143 -29.00 -47.29 -0.32
CA GLN A 143 -30.43 -47.35 -0.05
C GLN A 143 -31.16 -48.27 -1.05
N GLU A 144 -30.85 -48.20 -2.34
CA GLU A 144 -31.41 -49.09 -3.36
C GLU A 144 -31.04 -50.55 -3.11
N ALA A 145 -29.76 -50.82 -2.84
CA ALA A 145 -29.30 -52.16 -2.47
C ALA A 145 -30.01 -52.67 -1.22
N GLN A 146 -30.27 -51.81 -0.23
CA GLN A 146 -31.00 -52.19 0.97
C GLN A 146 -32.48 -52.52 0.65
N ARG A 147 -33.16 -51.69 -0.14
CA ARG A 147 -34.54 -51.95 -0.60
C ARG A 147 -34.65 -53.29 -1.32
N HIS A 148 -33.73 -53.58 -2.24
CA HIS A 148 -33.69 -54.86 -2.94
C HIS A 148 -33.42 -56.05 -2.02
N ARG A 149 -32.58 -55.90 -0.98
CA ARG A 149 -32.39 -56.94 0.04
C ARG A 149 -33.66 -57.21 0.84
N ASP A 150 -34.40 -56.15 1.18
CA ASP A 150 -35.67 -56.26 1.88
C ASP A 150 -36.72 -56.94 1.00
N GLU A 151 -36.81 -56.58 -0.29
CA GLU A 151 -37.67 -57.26 -1.27
C GLU A 151 -37.31 -58.75 -1.44
N ILE A 152 -36.02 -59.10 -1.50
CA ILE A 152 -35.58 -60.51 -1.50
C ILE A 152 -36.06 -61.23 -0.23
N ARG A 153 -36.01 -60.55 0.92
CA ARG A 153 -36.45 -61.14 2.19
C ARG A 153 -37.95 -61.41 2.16
N ASP A 154 -38.74 -60.44 1.71
CA ASP A 154 -40.20 -60.55 1.61
C ASP A 154 -40.61 -61.65 0.62
N LEU A 155 -40.02 -61.68 -0.57
CA LEU A 155 -40.29 -62.72 -1.57
C LEU A 155 -39.90 -64.12 -1.07
N LYS A 156 -38.82 -64.25 -0.29
CA LYS A 156 -38.45 -65.53 0.34
C LYS A 156 -39.47 -65.96 1.38
N LEU A 157 -39.99 -65.02 2.19
CA LEU A 157 -41.07 -65.31 3.14
C LEU A 157 -42.34 -65.75 2.41
N ASP A 158 -42.72 -65.07 1.32
CA ASP A 158 -43.87 -65.46 0.49
C ASP A 158 -43.71 -66.88 -0.06
N ILE A 159 -42.51 -67.21 -0.57
CA ILE A 159 -42.18 -68.56 -1.04
C ILE A 159 -42.31 -69.59 0.10
N ASP A 160 -41.82 -69.28 1.30
CA ASP A 160 -41.87 -70.19 2.43
C ASP A 160 -43.31 -70.40 2.94
N VAL A 161 -44.14 -69.34 2.96
CA VAL A 161 -45.58 -69.43 3.25
C VAL A 161 -46.29 -70.29 2.20
N LEU A 162 -46.04 -70.07 0.90
CA LEU A 162 -46.60 -70.90 -0.18
C LEU A 162 -46.19 -72.37 -0.06
N LYS A 163 -44.93 -72.65 0.30
CA LYS A 163 -44.45 -74.01 0.59
C LYS A 163 -45.13 -74.63 1.81
N GLN A 164 -45.38 -73.85 2.87
CA GLN A 164 -46.09 -74.30 4.07
C GLN A 164 -47.58 -74.58 3.80
N HIS A 165 -48.26 -73.73 3.02
CA HIS A 165 -49.63 -73.99 2.56
C HIS A 165 -49.71 -75.28 1.74
N ARG A 166 -48.73 -75.56 0.87
CA ARG A 166 -48.63 -76.84 0.14
C ARG A 166 -48.47 -78.04 1.07
N ALA A 167 -47.70 -77.92 2.16
CA ALA A 167 -47.53 -78.98 3.14
C ALA A 167 -48.79 -79.18 4.02
N GLY A 168 -49.53 -78.10 4.29
CA GLY A 168 -50.80 -78.11 5.02
C GLY A 168 -51.95 -78.75 4.24
N ASP A 169 -52.06 -78.49 2.94
CA ASP A 169 -53.08 -79.10 2.06
C ASP A 169 -52.86 -80.61 1.83
N THR A 170 -51.64 -81.11 2.05
CA THR A 170 -51.36 -82.57 2.05
C THR A 170 -51.67 -83.27 3.37
N SER A 171 -52.05 -82.54 4.43
CA SER A 171 -52.30 -83.09 5.78
C SER A 171 -53.77 -83.02 6.23
N ALA A 172 -54.68 -82.43 5.47
CA ALA A 172 -56.10 -82.33 5.82
C ALA A 172 -57.00 -82.96 4.75
N GLY A 173 -57.16 -84.29 4.79
CA GLY A 173 -58.02 -84.99 3.83
C GLY A 173 -58.14 -86.51 4.04
N SER A 174 -58.52 -86.96 5.24
CA SER A 174 -59.07 -88.31 5.45
C SER A 174 -60.45 -88.19 6.10
N ASN A 175 -61.50 -88.12 5.27
CA ASN A 175 -62.57 -89.14 5.20
C ASN A 175 -63.86 -88.62 4.54
N HIS A 176 -64.29 -89.37 3.53
CA HIS A 176 -65.67 -89.64 3.08
C HIS A 176 -66.18 -88.93 1.79
N PRO A 177 -66.90 -89.65 0.88
CA PRO A 177 -66.90 -89.38 -0.55
C PRO A 177 -68.25 -88.88 -1.09
N GLN A 178 -68.22 -88.17 -2.23
CA GLN A 178 -69.08 -88.45 -3.39
C GLN A 178 -68.80 -87.52 -4.58
N THR A 179 -68.40 -88.16 -5.68
CA THR A 179 -68.75 -87.86 -7.09
C THR A 179 -68.77 -86.41 -7.60
N THR A 180 -67.81 -86.16 -8.52
CA THR A 180 -67.88 -85.46 -9.82
C THR A 180 -66.81 -84.35 -9.97
N ALA A 181 -66.12 -84.39 -11.12
CA ALA A 181 -65.11 -83.45 -11.63
C ALA A 181 -63.66 -83.52 -11.06
N SER A 182 -62.89 -84.54 -11.46
CA SER A 182 -61.43 -84.59 -11.28
C SER A 182 -60.69 -84.09 -12.53
N HIS A 183 -60.52 -82.77 -12.65
CA HIS A 183 -59.52 -82.14 -13.52
C HIS A 183 -58.95 -80.81 -12.96
N HIS A 184 -59.50 -80.27 -11.87
CA HIS A 184 -59.08 -78.96 -11.35
C HIS A 184 -57.86 -79.02 -10.40
N SER A 185 -57.62 -80.15 -9.72
CA SER A 185 -56.57 -80.26 -8.69
C SER A 185 -55.14 -80.21 -9.24
N SER A 186 -54.88 -80.82 -10.41
CA SER A 186 -53.53 -80.81 -11.03
C SER A 186 -53.17 -79.44 -11.58
N SER A 187 -54.09 -78.76 -12.28
CA SER A 187 -53.78 -77.47 -12.92
C SER A 187 -53.51 -76.34 -11.92
N VAL A 188 -54.13 -76.39 -10.73
CA VAL A 188 -53.87 -75.43 -9.66
C VAL A 188 -52.49 -75.65 -9.05
N VAL A 189 -52.08 -76.91 -8.87
CA VAL A 189 -50.73 -77.25 -8.36
C VAL A 189 -49.65 -76.91 -9.39
N ASP A 190 -49.88 -77.18 -10.68
CA ASP A 190 -48.95 -76.82 -11.75
C ASP A 190 -48.84 -75.29 -11.93
N SER A 191 -49.96 -74.56 -11.81
CA SER A 191 -49.96 -73.09 -11.84
C SER A 191 -49.29 -72.47 -10.62
N GLN A 192 -49.39 -73.09 -9.44
CA GLN A 192 -48.70 -72.65 -8.23
C GLN A 192 -47.20 -72.98 -8.27
N LEU A 193 -46.80 -74.10 -8.88
CA LEU A 193 -45.39 -74.46 -9.10
C LEU A 193 -44.73 -73.47 -10.07
N ALA A 194 -45.40 -73.14 -11.17
CA ALA A 194 -44.94 -72.12 -12.11
C ALA A 194 -44.81 -70.73 -11.46
N LEU A 195 -45.71 -70.38 -10.53
CA LEU A 195 -45.61 -69.15 -9.75
C LEU A 195 -44.39 -69.16 -8.82
N VAL A 196 -44.12 -70.26 -8.11
CA VAL A 196 -42.94 -70.39 -7.24
C VAL A 196 -41.65 -70.35 -8.06
N GLU A 197 -41.60 -70.99 -9.23
CA GLU A 197 -40.46 -70.96 -10.14
C GLU A 197 -40.20 -69.55 -10.68
N SER A 198 -41.26 -68.83 -11.06
CA SER A 198 -41.19 -67.41 -11.47
C SER A 198 -40.72 -66.48 -10.34
N LEU A 199 -41.18 -66.70 -9.11
CA LEU A 199 -40.73 -65.94 -7.94
C LEU A 199 -39.26 -66.23 -7.59
N LEU A 200 -38.81 -67.49 -7.73
CA LEU A 200 -37.41 -67.85 -7.56
C LEU A 200 -36.52 -67.19 -8.62
N GLU A 201 -36.95 -67.17 -9.88
CA GLU A 201 -36.24 -66.48 -10.95
C GLU A 201 -36.12 -64.97 -10.66
N ARG A 202 -37.20 -64.33 -10.20
CA ARG A 202 -37.18 -62.93 -9.74
C ARG A 202 -36.22 -62.71 -8.57
N VAL A 203 -36.19 -63.61 -7.58
CA VAL A 203 -35.23 -63.55 -6.46
C VAL A 203 -33.79 -63.65 -6.97
N THR A 204 -33.50 -64.56 -7.90
CA THR A 204 -32.14 -64.67 -8.46
C THR A 204 -31.71 -63.43 -9.24
N ASN A 205 -32.64 -62.80 -9.96
CA ASN A 205 -32.39 -61.56 -10.70
C ASN A 205 -32.12 -60.38 -9.76
N ILE A 206 -32.96 -60.16 -8.75
CA ILE A 206 -32.75 -59.09 -7.75
C ILE A 206 -31.45 -59.34 -6.99
N GLN A 207 -31.10 -60.60 -6.70
CA GLN A 207 -29.84 -60.95 -6.04
C GLN A 207 -28.62 -60.62 -6.90
N ALA A 208 -28.69 -60.80 -8.22
CA ALA A 208 -27.65 -60.36 -9.15
C ALA A 208 -27.53 -58.82 -9.19
N GLN A 209 -28.66 -58.11 -9.16
CA GLN A 209 -28.67 -56.64 -9.09
C GLN A 209 -28.03 -56.12 -7.80
N VAL A 210 -28.33 -56.71 -6.64
CA VAL A 210 -27.70 -56.36 -5.35
C VAL A 210 -26.19 -56.59 -5.38
N GLN A 211 -25.72 -57.68 -5.98
CA GLN A 211 -24.28 -57.95 -6.14
C GLN A 211 -23.61 -56.93 -7.05
N SER A 212 -24.28 -56.51 -8.12
CA SER A 212 -23.80 -55.45 -9.02
C SER A 212 -23.70 -54.10 -8.30
N CYS A 213 -24.73 -53.68 -7.56
CA CYS A 213 -24.68 -52.45 -6.76
C CYS A 213 -23.59 -52.53 -5.67
N SER A 214 -23.44 -53.68 -5.00
CA SER A 214 -22.42 -53.86 -3.96
C SER A 214 -20.99 -53.76 -4.50
N THR A 215 -20.74 -54.27 -5.71
CA THR A 215 -19.43 -54.19 -6.36
C THR A 215 -19.14 -52.79 -6.89
N ALA A 216 -20.15 -52.09 -7.43
CA ALA A 216 -20.05 -50.69 -7.81
C ALA A 216 -19.68 -49.79 -6.62
N VAL A 217 -20.38 -49.93 -5.48
CA VAL A 217 -20.08 -49.17 -4.25
C VAL A 217 -18.66 -49.46 -3.73
N ALA A 218 -18.21 -50.72 -3.77
CA ALA A 218 -16.85 -51.07 -3.34
C ALA A 218 -15.76 -50.45 -4.24
N HIS A 219 -16.02 -50.35 -5.55
CA HIS A 219 -15.07 -49.73 -6.48
C HIS A 219 -14.95 -48.22 -6.27
N VAL A 220 -16.07 -47.51 -6.05
CA VAL A 220 -16.03 -46.05 -5.78
C VAL A 220 -15.30 -45.75 -4.47
N VAL A 221 -15.57 -46.52 -3.40
CA VAL A 221 -14.84 -46.39 -2.12
C VAL A 221 -13.34 -46.68 -2.28
N GLY A 222 -12.98 -47.70 -3.08
CA GLY A 222 -11.59 -48.03 -3.37
C GLY A 222 -10.86 -46.99 -4.23
N ALA A 223 -11.57 -46.32 -5.16
CA ALA A 223 -11.03 -45.27 -6.01
C ALA A 223 -10.79 -43.97 -5.24
N GLY A 224 -11.74 -43.54 -4.39
CA GLY A 224 -11.58 -42.36 -3.53
C GLY A 224 -10.39 -42.50 -2.56
N SER A 225 -10.17 -43.71 -2.03
CA SER A 225 -9.03 -44.01 -1.14
C SER A 225 -7.67 -43.89 -1.84
N ARG A 226 -7.58 -44.21 -3.13
CA ARG A 226 -6.32 -44.12 -3.91
C ARG A 226 -6.01 -42.69 -4.36
N SER A 227 -7.04 -41.91 -4.71
CA SER A 227 -6.92 -40.50 -5.12
C SER A 227 -6.38 -39.60 -3.99
N LEU A 228 -6.85 -39.80 -2.76
CA LEU A 228 -6.40 -39.04 -1.59
C LEU A 228 -4.92 -39.28 -1.23
N ILE A 229 -4.37 -40.47 -1.54
CA ILE A 229 -2.98 -40.83 -1.23
C ILE A 229 -2.01 -40.24 -2.27
N SER A 230 -2.40 -40.14 -3.54
CA SER A 230 -1.54 -39.54 -4.58
C SER A 230 -1.36 -38.03 -4.41
N ASP A 231 -2.42 -37.30 -4.02
CA ASP A 231 -2.35 -35.84 -3.85
C ASP A 231 -1.57 -35.42 -2.59
N ALA A 232 -1.62 -36.20 -1.51
CA ALA A 232 -0.83 -35.96 -0.30
C ALA A 232 0.68 -36.13 -0.55
N SER A 233 1.07 -37.05 -1.43
CA SER A 233 2.48 -37.25 -1.80
C SER A 233 3.03 -36.13 -2.70
N ALA A 234 2.17 -35.45 -3.47
CA ALA A 234 2.58 -34.35 -4.34
C ALA A 234 2.74 -33.02 -3.55
N ALA A 235 1.85 -32.74 -2.60
CA ALA A 235 1.87 -31.52 -1.80
C ALA A 235 3.10 -31.39 -0.86
N GLY A 236 3.74 -32.50 -0.49
CA GLY A 236 4.92 -32.50 0.39
C GLY A 236 6.27 -32.18 -0.27
N SER A 237 6.31 -31.94 -1.59
CA SER A 237 7.57 -31.86 -2.36
C SER A 237 7.93 -30.46 -2.90
N SER A 238 7.16 -29.42 -2.56
CA SER A 238 7.39 -28.05 -3.06
C SER A 238 7.47 -27.01 -1.92
N LEU A 239 8.46 -27.17 -1.04
CA LEU A 239 8.97 -26.06 -0.22
C LEU A 239 10.21 -25.49 -0.94
N PRO A 240 10.22 -24.22 -1.36
CA PRO A 240 11.43 -23.59 -1.85
C PRO A 240 12.40 -23.36 -0.68
N GLU A 241 13.61 -23.92 -0.79
CA GLU A 241 14.76 -23.50 0.01
C GLU A 241 15.07 -22.04 -0.32
N GLU A 242 14.64 -21.11 0.54
CA GLU A 242 15.20 -19.75 0.55
C GLU A 242 16.55 -19.77 1.25
N SER A 243 17.59 -19.81 0.44
CA SER A 243 18.92 -19.30 0.77
C SER A 243 18.92 -17.78 0.71
N PHE A 244 19.06 -17.11 1.85
CA PHE A 244 19.95 -15.95 2.09
C PHE A 244 19.95 -15.56 3.57
#